data_AF-A0AAW9I8U3-F1
#
_entry.id   AF-A0AAW9I8U3-F1
#
_cell.length_a   1.000
_cell.length_b   1.000
_cell.length_c   1.000
_cell.angle_alpha   90.00
_cell.angle_beta   90.00
_cell.angle_gamma   90.00
#
_symmetry.space_group_name_H-M   'P 1'
#
loop_
_entity.id
_entity.type
_entity.pdbx_description
1 polymer ?
#
loop_
_entity_poly.entity_id
_entity_poly.type
_entity_poly.pdbx_seq_one_letter_code
_entity_poly.pdbx_strand_id
1 'polypeptide(L)'
;MDIEIFNQLEKILINEKEPSVAISGMMKTEKFNKSDFSIIRKLEDIPQEKKYHPEGNVWNHTKMVVDMGAKIKNLSDDARSFMWATLLHDIGKIPTTKFINGRYRSYNHDTEGAEMVYKLLNKYGYTELTEDVGELVRYHMHH
;
A
#
# COMPACT_ATOMS: atom_id res chain seq x y z
N MET A 1 2.73 4.17 19.76
CA MET A 1 3.47 4.13 18.49
C MET A 1 4.07 2.74 18.36
N ASP A 2 3.61 1.94 17.41
CA ASP A 2 4.03 0.53 17.25
C ASP A 2 5.15 0.42 16.19
N ILE A 3 6.36 0.82 16.58
CA ILE A 3 7.57 0.73 15.75
C ILE A 3 7.88 -0.72 15.34
N GLU A 4 7.40 -1.70 16.09
CA GLU A 4 7.66 -3.10 15.81
C GLU A 4 6.92 -3.56 14.55
N ILE A 5 5.65 -3.19 14.38
CA ILE A 5 4.91 -3.50 13.14
C ILE A 5 5.56 -2.82 11.93
N PHE A 6 6.01 -1.56 12.07
CA PHE A 6 6.78 -0.89 11.02
C PHE A 6 8.01 -1.71 10.62
N ASN A 7 8.85 -2.07 11.60
CA ASN A 7 10.09 -2.82 11.36
C ASN A 7 9.83 -4.21 10.77
N GLN A 8 8.75 -4.88 11.19
CA GLN A 8 8.39 -6.19 10.64
C GLN A 8 7.88 -6.07 9.19
N LEU A 9 7.05 -5.07 8.87
CA LEU A 9 6.63 -4.79 7.50
C LEU A 9 7.82 -4.47 6.61
N GLU A 10 8.72 -3.60 7.06
CA GLU A 10 9.95 -3.26 6.34
C GLU A 10 10.82 -4.50 6.08
N LYS A 11 11.03 -5.32 7.12
CA LYS A 11 11.77 -6.57 6.96
C LYS A 11 11.12 -7.48 5.91
N ILE A 12 9.80 -7.59 5.89
CA ILE A 12 9.08 -8.38 4.90
C ILE A 12 9.27 -7.81 3.49
N LEU A 13 9.03 -6.51 3.31
CA LEU A 13 9.17 -5.82 2.03
C LEU A 13 10.56 -5.98 1.42
N ILE A 14 11.60 -5.93 2.25
CA ILE A 14 13.00 -6.01 1.79
C ILE A 14 13.47 -7.46 1.59
N ASN A 15 13.02 -8.42 2.38
CA ASN A 15 13.65 -9.75 2.39
C ASN A 15 12.81 -10.88 1.79
N GLU A 16 11.48 -10.74 1.76
CA GLU A 16 10.61 -11.81 1.26
C GLU A 16 10.52 -11.81 -0.26
N LYS A 17 10.45 -13.02 -0.83
CA LYS A 17 10.19 -13.22 -2.28
C LYS A 17 8.72 -13.02 -2.65
N GLU A 18 7.83 -13.30 -1.69
CA GLU A 18 6.38 -13.12 -1.80
C GLU A 18 5.87 -12.36 -0.56
N PRO A 19 6.17 -11.05 -0.45
CA PRO A 19 5.76 -10.24 0.70
C PRO A 19 4.26 -10.33 1.01
N SER A 20 3.41 -10.51 -0.01
CA SER A 20 1.96 -10.57 0.13
C SER A 20 1.50 -11.66 1.12
N VAL A 21 2.18 -12.82 1.13
CA VAL A 21 1.85 -13.96 2.00
C VAL A 21 2.17 -13.63 3.44
N ALA A 22 3.36 -13.09 3.70
CA ALA A 22 3.81 -12.73 5.04
C ALA A 22 2.98 -11.57 5.61
N ILE A 23 2.69 -10.54 4.81
CA ILE A 23 1.82 -9.42 5.23
C ILE A 23 0.40 -9.92 5.53
N SER A 24 -0.17 -10.78 4.67
CA SER A 24 -1.50 -11.37 4.90
C SER A 24 -1.55 -12.22 6.18
N GLY A 25 -0.45 -12.88 6.55
CA GLY A 25 -0.32 -13.57 7.83
C GLY A 25 -0.29 -12.59 9.01
N MET A 26 0.50 -11.53 8.90
CA MET A 26 0.63 -10.49 9.92
C MET A 26 -0.70 -9.75 10.17
N MET A 27 -1.47 -9.47 9.13
CA MET A 27 -2.79 -8.81 9.20
C MET A 27 -3.80 -9.56 10.08
N LYS A 28 -3.60 -10.86 10.31
CA LYS A 28 -4.47 -11.68 11.18
C LYS A 28 -4.15 -11.54 12.66
N THR A 29 -3.03 -10.90 13.02
CA THR A 29 -2.59 -10.77 14.41
C THR A 29 -3.29 -9.62 15.12
N GLU A 30 -3.55 -9.79 16.42
CA GLU A 30 -4.12 -8.72 17.25
C GLU A 30 -3.21 -7.49 17.29
N LYS A 31 -1.89 -7.71 17.28
CA LYS A 31 -0.89 -6.62 17.27
C LYS A 31 -1.03 -5.73 16.05
N PHE A 32 -1.08 -6.33 14.85
CA PHE A 32 -1.29 -5.58 13.62
C PHE A 32 -2.61 -4.80 13.67
N ASN A 33 -3.67 -5.41 14.19
CA ASN A 33 -4.99 -4.78 14.30
C ASN A 33 -5.03 -3.57 15.24
N LYS A 34 -4.13 -3.49 16.22
CA LYS A 34 -3.99 -2.34 17.13
C LYS A 34 -2.99 -1.28 16.62
N SER A 35 -2.30 -1.56 15.51
CA SER A 35 -1.31 -0.65 14.93
C SER A 35 -1.93 0.35 13.95
N ASP A 36 -1.18 1.41 13.64
CA ASP A 36 -1.54 2.38 12.61
C ASP A 36 -1.66 1.74 11.21
N PHE A 37 -0.97 0.61 10.96
CA PHE A 37 -1.02 -0.14 9.70
C PHE A 37 -2.28 -1.00 9.53
N SER A 38 -3.13 -1.10 10.56
CA SER A 38 -4.45 -1.75 10.44
C SER A 38 -5.31 -1.18 9.30
N ILE A 39 -5.03 0.05 8.86
CA ILE A 39 -5.67 0.67 7.69
C ILE A 39 -5.53 -0.16 6.40
N ILE A 40 -4.45 -0.94 6.24
CA ILE A 40 -4.23 -1.81 5.08
C ILE A 40 -5.34 -2.87 4.97
N ARG A 41 -5.91 -3.33 6.09
CA ARG A 41 -7.04 -4.28 6.07
C ARG A 41 -8.27 -3.72 5.36
N LYS A 42 -8.48 -2.42 5.42
CA LYS A 42 -9.63 -1.80 4.74
C LYS A 42 -9.59 -2.02 3.23
N LEU A 43 -8.42 -2.27 2.64
CA LEU A 43 -8.27 -2.59 1.21
C LEU A 43 -8.95 -3.91 0.81
N GLU A 44 -9.18 -4.83 1.76
CA GLU A 44 -9.93 -6.07 1.52
C GLU A 44 -11.39 -5.78 1.17
N ASP A 45 -11.94 -4.69 1.70
CA ASP A 45 -13.33 -4.28 1.52
C ASP A 45 -13.54 -3.29 0.38
N ILE A 46 -12.47 -2.80 -0.27
CA ILE A 46 -12.59 -1.83 -1.37
C ILE A 46 -12.75 -2.59 -2.70
N PRO A 47 -13.95 -2.58 -3.32
CA PRO A 47 -14.17 -3.26 -4.59
C PRO A 47 -13.51 -2.51 -5.75
N GLN A 48 -13.14 -3.25 -6.78
CA GLN A 48 -12.66 -2.70 -8.04
C GLN A 48 -13.58 -3.12 -9.21
N GLU A 49 -13.55 -2.35 -10.29
CA GLU A 49 -14.34 -2.65 -11.49
C GLU A 49 -13.78 -3.93 -12.17
N LYS A 50 -14.52 -5.04 -12.07
CA LYS A 50 -14.11 -6.38 -12.57
C LYS A 50 -13.57 -6.41 -14.01
N LYS A 51 -14.03 -5.50 -14.86
CA LYS A 51 -13.56 -5.37 -16.25
C LYS A 51 -12.05 -5.11 -16.33
N TYR A 52 -11.54 -4.26 -15.44
CA TYR A 52 -10.14 -3.87 -15.40
C TYR A 52 -9.38 -4.60 -14.28
N HIS A 53 -10.10 -4.98 -13.22
CA HIS A 53 -9.57 -5.63 -12.04
C HIS A 53 -10.27 -6.98 -11.79
N PRO A 54 -9.97 -8.02 -12.60
CA PRO A 54 -10.54 -9.36 -12.40
C PRO A 54 -10.18 -9.96 -11.03
N GLU A 55 -9.12 -9.48 -10.38
CA GLU A 55 -8.70 -9.82 -9.03
C GLU A 55 -9.68 -9.37 -7.93
N GLY A 56 -10.62 -8.47 -8.25
CA GLY A 56 -11.79 -8.18 -7.43
C GLY A 56 -11.68 -6.96 -6.51
N ASN A 57 -10.76 -6.97 -5.56
CA ASN A 57 -10.60 -5.88 -4.57
C ASN A 57 -9.20 -5.27 -4.60
N VAL A 58 -9.05 -4.13 -3.93
CA VAL A 58 -7.77 -3.38 -3.91
C VAL A 58 -6.68 -4.20 -3.24
N TRP A 59 -6.96 -4.92 -2.16
CA TRP A 59 -5.94 -5.76 -1.52
C TRP A 59 -5.38 -6.85 -2.44
N ASN A 60 -6.23 -7.52 -3.22
CA ASN A 60 -5.78 -8.53 -4.18
C ASN A 60 -4.86 -7.93 -5.25
N HIS A 61 -5.15 -6.70 -5.69
CA HIS A 61 -4.27 -5.95 -6.59
C HIS A 61 -2.93 -5.62 -5.92
N THR A 62 -2.96 -5.04 -4.71
CA THR A 62 -1.78 -4.70 -3.93
C THR A 62 -0.86 -5.90 -3.71
N LYS A 63 -1.43 -7.10 -3.43
CA LYS A 63 -0.64 -8.33 -3.32
C LYS A 63 0.14 -8.66 -4.59
N MET A 64 -0.49 -8.53 -5.76
CA MET A 64 0.19 -8.77 -7.05
C MET A 64 1.31 -7.75 -7.29
N VAL A 65 1.07 -6.47 -6.96
CA VAL A 65 2.04 -5.39 -7.16
C VAL A 65 3.22 -5.52 -6.20
N VAL A 66 3.01 -5.80 -4.91
CA VAL A 66 4.10 -5.96 -3.94
C VAL A 66 4.96 -7.21 -4.24
N ASP A 67 4.35 -8.31 -4.68
CA ASP A 67 5.10 -9.51 -5.07
C ASP A 67 5.90 -9.30 -6.36
N MET A 68 5.36 -8.53 -7.32
CA MET A 68 6.13 -8.14 -8.50
C MET A 68 7.27 -7.19 -8.12
N GLY A 69 6.98 -6.20 -7.26
CA GLY A 69 7.97 -5.26 -6.73
C GLY A 69 9.15 -5.99 -6.12
N ALA A 70 8.91 -7.02 -5.31
CA ALA A 70 9.96 -7.82 -4.67
C ALA A 70 10.95 -8.45 -5.68
N LYS A 71 10.48 -8.77 -6.89
CA LYS A 71 11.30 -9.36 -7.97
C LYS A 71 12.16 -8.34 -8.70
N ILE A 72 11.70 -7.08 -8.76
CA ILE A 72 12.33 -6.04 -9.59
C ILE A 72 12.92 -4.88 -8.78
N LYS A 73 12.78 -4.87 -7.44
CA LYS A 73 13.23 -3.75 -6.58
C LYS A 73 14.71 -3.39 -6.73
N ASN A 74 15.56 -4.33 -7.14
CA ASN A 74 16.97 -4.07 -7.39
C ASN A 74 17.23 -3.23 -8.65
N LEU A 75 16.20 -2.96 -9.45
CA LEU A 75 16.25 -2.00 -10.55
C LEU A 75 15.96 -0.56 -10.10
N SER A 76 15.47 -0.37 -8.87
CA SER A 76 15.27 0.94 -8.27
C SER A 76 16.54 1.38 -7.55
N ASP A 77 16.91 2.66 -7.68
CA ASP A 77 18.01 3.26 -6.93
C ASP A 77 17.72 3.27 -5.42
N ASP A 78 16.44 3.39 -5.05
CA ASP A 78 15.96 3.17 -3.69
C ASP A 78 14.92 2.04 -3.67
N ALA A 79 15.40 0.84 -3.34
CA ALA A 79 14.54 -0.33 -3.17
C ALA A 79 13.58 -0.20 -1.99
N ARG A 80 13.93 0.57 -0.95
CA ARG A 80 13.13 0.71 0.27
C ARG A 80 11.89 1.55 0.01
N SER A 81 12.06 2.76 -0.52
CA SER A 81 10.94 3.64 -0.87
C SER A 81 10.07 3.01 -1.96
N PHE A 82 10.69 2.38 -2.96
CA PHE A 82 9.96 1.63 -3.99
C PHE A 82 9.06 0.55 -3.40
N MET A 83 9.57 -0.31 -2.52
CA MET A 83 8.76 -1.39 -1.95
C MET A 83 7.64 -0.87 -1.04
N TRP A 84 7.90 0.18 -0.25
CA TRP A 84 6.83 0.83 0.53
C TRP A 84 5.75 1.43 -0.39
N ALA A 85 6.14 2.06 -1.50
CA ALA A 85 5.19 2.58 -2.48
C ALA A 85 4.35 1.45 -3.11
N THR A 86 4.93 0.29 -3.42
CA THR A 86 4.14 -0.85 -3.95
C THR A 86 3.02 -1.30 -3.00
N LEU A 87 3.28 -1.29 -1.68
CA LEU A 87 2.29 -1.65 -0.67
C LEU A 87 1.21 -0.58 -0.48
N LEU A 88 1.55 0.71 -0.66
CA LEU A 88 0.68 1.83 -0.30
C LEU A 88 0.10 2.61 -1.50
N HIS A 89 0.49 2.31 -2.74
CA HIS A 89 0.12 3.09 -3.94
C HIS A 89 -1.39 3.36 -4.04
N ASP A 90 -2.20 2.36 -3.71
CA ASP A 90 -3.65 2.42 -3.83
C ASP A 90 -4.36 2.73 -2.49
N ILE A 91 -3.64 3.13 -1.44
CA ILE A 91 -4.24 3.34 -0.11
C ILE A 91 -5.34 4.42 -0.13
N GLY A 92 -5.20 5.42 -1.00
CA GLY A 92 -6.19 6.47 -1.19
C GLY A 92 -7.50 6.00 -1.84
N LYS A 93 -7.58 4.76 -2.33
CA LYS A 93 -8.85 4.16 -2.77
C LYS A 93 -9.81 3.95 -1.59
N ILE A 94 -9.31 3.87 -0.35
CA ILE A 94 -10.15 3.71 0.86
C ILE A 94 -11.18 4.85 0.98
N PRO A 95 -10.79 6.14 1.02
CA PRO A 95 -11.75 7.24 1.12
C PRO A 95 -12.41 7.64 -0.21
N THR A 96 -11.82 7.30 -1.36
CA THR A 96 -12.24 7.85 -2.66
C THR A 96 -13.12 6.93 -3.49
N THR A 97 -13.15 5.63 -3.20
CA THR A 97 -13.91 4.67 -4.01
C THR A 97 -15.41 4.82 -3.80
N LYS A 98 -16.15 5.09 -4.88
CA LYS A 98 -17.60 5.30 -4.89
C LYS A 98 -18.24 4.55 -6.05
N PHE A 99 -19.46 4.05 -5.85
CA PHE A 99 -20.26 3.48 -6.94
C PHE A 99 -21.02 4.60 -7.65
N ILE A 100 -20.62 4.92 -8.89
CA ILE A 100 -21.14 6.04 -9.68
C ILE A 100 -21.49 5.54 -11.08
N ASN A 101 -22.72 5.76 -11.51
CA ASN A 101 -23.22 5.40 -12.85
C ASN A 101 -22.95 3.93 -13.22
N GLY A 102 -23.23 3.01 -12.30
CA GLY A 102 -23.13 1.56 -12.54
C GLY A 102 -21.72 0.96 -12.42
N ARG A 103 -20.71 1.75 -12.00
CA ARG A 103 -19.34 1.26 -11.81
C ARG A 103 -18.64 1.90 -10.62
N TYR A 104 -17.62 1.22 -10.10
CA TYR A 104 -16.74 1.76 -9.06
C TYR A 104 -15.74 2.76 -9.66
N ARG A 105 -15.54 3.89 -8.98
CA ARG A 105 -14.61 4.96 -9.36
C ARG A 105 -13.87 5.45 -8.13
N SER A 106 -12.56 5.66 -8.27
CA SER A 106 -11.68 6.16 -7.21
C SER A 106 -10.97 7.42 -7.69
N TYR A 107 -11.75 8.50 -7.86
CA TYR A 107 -11.20 9.77 -8.33
C TYR A 107 -10.27 10.38 -7.27
N ASN A 108 -9.12 10.93 -7.68
CA ASN A 108 -8.13 11.57 -6.80
C ASN A 108 -7.46 10.63 -5.77
N HIS A 109 -7.53 9.30 -5.96
CA HIS A 109 -7.00 8.33 -5.00
C HIS A 109 -5.48 8.38 -4.86
N ASP A 110 -4.77 8.80 -5.89
CA ASP A 110 -3.33 9.04 -5.92
C ASP A 110 -2.94 10.21 -5.01
N THR A 111 -3.60 11.36 -5.16
CA THR A 111 -3.36 12.54 -4.32
C THR A 111 -3.78 12.30 -2.86
N GLU A 112 -4.97 11.73 -2.63
CA GLU A 112 -5.41 11.35 -1.27
C GLU A 112 -4.50 10.28 -0.66
N GLY A 113 -4.03 9.34 -1.47
CA GLY A 113 -3.11 8.28 -1.07
C GLY A 113 -1.78 8.84 -0.57
N ALA A 114 -1.21 9.81 -1.29
CA ALA A 114 0.00 10.50 -0.87
C ALA A 114 -0.18 11.18 0.51
N GLU A 115 -1.25 11.93 0.70
CA GLU A 115 -1.57 12.56 2.01
C GLU A 115 -1.73 11.54 3.14
N MET A 116 -2.30 10.36 2.84
CA MET A 116 -2.40 9.27 3.80
C MET A 116 -1.03 8.67 4.13
N VAL A 117 -0.15 8.50 3.14
CA VAL A 117 1.24 8.06 3.33
C VAL A 117 2.00 9.03 4.23
N TYR A 118 1.94 10.34 3.95
CA TYR A 118 2.58 11.37 4.77
C TYR A 118 2.13 11.26 6.23
N LYS A 119 0.82 11.16 6.48
CA LYS A 119 0.27 11.03 7.84
C LYS A 119 0.64 9.72 8.53
N LEU A 120 0.78 8.63 7.78
CA LEU A 120 1.08 7.31 8.32
C LEU A 120 2.57 7.16 8.66
N LEU A 121 3.46 7.44 7.71
CA LEU A 121 4.90 7.17 7.85
C LEU A 121 5.62 8.25 8.67
N ASN A 122 5.17 9.50 8.65
CA ASN A 122 5.80 10.58 9.43
C ASN A 122 5.76 10.31 10.95
N LYS A 123 4.81 9.49 11.43
CA LYS A 123 4.77 9.04 12.83
C LYS A 123 6.01 8.27 13.26
N TYR A 124 6.76 7.70 12.32
CA TYR A 124 7.91 6.83 12.59
C TYR A 124 9.26 7.53 12.45
N GLY A 125 9.27 8.84 12.14
CA GLY A 125 10.48 9.67 12.13
C GLY A 125 11.39 9.48 10.91
N TYR A 126 10.89 8.89 9.82
CA TYR A 126 11.63 8.70 8.57
C TYR A 126 11.18 9.72 7.52
N THR A 127 11.63 10.97 7.63
CA THR A 127 11.18 12.07 6.76
C THR A 127 11.47 11.79 5.29
N GLU A 128 12.71 11.41 4.94
CA GLU A 128 13.12 11.12 3.56
C GLU A 128 12.29 9.99 2.94
N LEU A 129 12.20 8.83 3.62
CA LEU A 129 11.34 7.72 3.20
C LEU A 129 9.88 8.17 3.01
N THR A 130 9.37 9.01 3.92
CA THR A 130 7.98 9.47 3.85
C THR A 130 7.75 10.36 2.62
N GLU A 131 8.70 11.22 2.31
CA GLU A 131 8.67 12.10 1.13
C GLU A 131 8.73 11.26 -0.16
N ASP A 132 9.70 10.37 -0.28
CA ASP A 132 9.89 9.53 -1.47
C ASP A 132 8.68 8.62 -1.72
N VAL A 133 8.20 7.93 -0.69
CA VAL A 133 7.00 7.08 -0.81
C VAL A 133 5.78 7.94 -1.13
N GLY A 134 5.64 9.11 -0.51
CA GLY A 134 4.55 10.04 -0.77
C GLY A 134 4.51 10.49 -2.22
N GLU A 135 5.65 10.85 -2.81
CA GLU A 135 5.76 11.24 -4.22
C GLU A 135 5.49 10.07 -5.16
N LEU A 136 6.05 8.89 -4.90
CA LEU A 136 5.79 7.68 -5.69
C LEU A 136 4.31 7.34 -5.69
N VAL A 137 3.64 7.43 -4.54
CA VAL A 137 2.18 7.22 -4.44
C VAL A 137 1.41 8.34 -5.13
N ARG A 138 1.85 9.60 -5.07
CA ARG A 138 1.17 10.72 -5.75
C ARG A 138 1.15 10.56 -7.27
N TYR A 139 2.25 10.05 -7.84
CA TYR A 139 2.45 10.02 -9.29
C TYR A 139 2.29 8.64 -9.93
N HIS A 140 1.92 7.59 -9.19
CA HIS A 140 1.84 6.23 -9.73
C HIS A 140 0.86 6.03 -10.91
N MET A 141 -0.11 6.96 -11.09
CA MET A 141 -1.07 6.96 -12.21
C MET A 141 -0.65 7.86 -13.39
N HIS A 142 0.47 8.58 -13.28
CA HIS A 142 0.95 9.50 -14.31
C HIS A 142 1.84 8.76 -15.31
N HIS A 143 1.77 9.17 -16.58
CA HIS A 143 2.52 8.59 -17.71
C HIS A 143 3.32 9.68 -18.42
#